data_AF-A0A259GY95-F1
#
_entry.id   AF-A0A259GY95-F1
#
_cell.length_a   1.000
_cell.length_b   1.000
_cell.length_c   1.000
_cell.angle_alpha   90.00
_cell.angle_beta   90.00
_cell.angle_gamma   90.00
#
_symmetry.space_group_name_H-M   'P 1'
#
loop_
_entity.id
_entity.type
_entity.pdbx_description
1 polymer ?
#
loop_
_entity_poly.entity_id
_entity_poly.type
_entity_poly.pdbx_seq_one_letter_code
_entity_poly.pdbx_strand_id
1 'polypeptide(L)'
;MAGIHPRNPTLSATDHIVTEGDLRDSGLGYTILRNATYAEVFPTIASQPALRTGKWIQAAGEGLMAPVSKRDIALCAATCLMHPDLHNGATYEISGTELFGFRDIAAITSEVYNVPIEYVPVTTEERYAQFDAMGVPRTYSESMDAHPDTHLWASDEMV
;
A
#
# COMPACT_ATOMS: atom_id res chain seq x y z
N MET A 1 -0.99 -9.01 6.39
CA MET A 1 -2.23 -9.13 5.59
C MET A 1 -2.32 -7.90 4.71
N ALA A 2 -2.81 -7.99 3.48
CA ALA A 2 -2.84 -6.85 2.55
C ALA A 2 -4.24 -6.66 1.96
N GLY A 3 -4.48 -5.48 1.37
CA GLY A 3 -5.75 -5.13 0.76
C GLY A 3 -6.91 -5.20 1.75
N ILE A 4 -8.10 -5.60 1.28
CA ILE A 4 -9.31 -5.62 2.12
C ILE A 4 -9.51 -6.94 2.88
N HIS A 5 -8.44 -7.72 3.07
CA HIS A 5 -8.55 -8.99 3.80
C HIS A 5 -9.17 -8.72 5.21
N PRO A 6 -10.14 -9.51 5.72
CA PRO A 6 -10.84 -9.20 6.98
C PRO A 6 -9.96 -9.10 8.24
N ARG A 7 -8.75 -9.67 8.18
CA ARG A 7 -7.71 -9.57 9.21
C ARG A 7 -6.70 -8.43 8.97
N ASN A 8 -6.91 -7.58 7.96
CA ASN A 8 -6.12 -6.37 7.78
C ASN A 8 -6.74 -5.27 8.67
N PRO A 9 -6.02 -4.80 9.72
CA PRO A 9 -6.58 -3.85 10.67
C PRO A 9 -6.58 -2.39 10.17
N THR A 10 -6.06 -2.11 8.96
CA THR A 10 -5.98 -0.72 8.47
C THR A 10 -7.36 -0.09 8.29
N LEU A 11 -7.45 1.22 8.54
CA LEU A 11 -8.70 1.97 8.36
C LEU A 11 -9.12 1.96 6.89
N SER A 12 -8.14 2.09 5.98
CA SER A 12 -8.35 1.95 4.53
C SER A 12 -9.04 0.63 4.13
N ALA A 13 -8.69 -0.50 4.76
CA ALA A 13 -9.36 -1.77 4.48
C ALA A 13 -10.82 -1.74 4.91
N THR A 14 -11.11 -1.12 6.07
CA THR A 14 -12.48 -0.95 6.58
C THR A 14 -13.30 -0.06 5.65
N ASP A 15 -12.76 1.09 5.24
CA ASP A 15 -13.44 2.03 4.34
C ASP A 15 -13.79 1.37 3.00
N HIS A 16 -12.88 0.57 2.45
CA HIS A 16 -13.16 -0.19 1.23
C HIS A 16 -14.25 -1.24 1.42
N ILE A 17 -14.22 -2.00 2.53
CA ILE A 17 -15.26 -3.02 2.82
C ILE A 17 -16.65 -2.36 2.90
N VAL A 18 -16.75 -1.24 3.61
CA VAL A 18 -18.01 -0.48 3.72
C VAL A 18 -18.46 0.03 2.36
N THR A 19 -17.57 0.69 1.61
CA THR A 19 -17.88 1.23 0.27
C THR A 19 -18.35 0.15 -0.70
N GLU A 20 -17.73 -1.04 -0.66
CA GLU A 20 -18.20 -2.16 -1.50
C GLU A 20 -19.57 -2.69 -1.07
N GLY A 21 -19.91 -2.62 0.22
CA GLY A 21 -21.26 -2.93 0.72
C GLY A 21 -22.28 -1.93 0.18
N ASP A 22 -21.99 -0.64 0.33
CA ASP A 22 -22.86 0.45 -0.15
C ASP A 22 -23.11 0.36 -1.66
N LEU A 23 -22.08 0.02 -2.45
CA LEU A 23 -22.23 -0.19 -3.89
C LEU A 23 -23.20 -1.35 -4.21
N ARG A 24 -23.11 -2.46 -3.47
CA ARG A 24 -24.00 -3.62 -3.66
C ARG A 24 -25.44 -3.30 -3.28
N ASP A 25 -25.64 -2.48 -2.25
CA ASP A 25 -26.97 -2.12 -1.75
C ASP A 25 -27.61 -0.95 -2.51
N SER A 26 -26.83 -0.21 -3.29
CA SER A 26 -27.28 1.01 -3.98
C SER A 26 -28.29 0.78 -5.12
N GLY A 27 -28.35 -0.43 -5.68
CA GLY A 27 -29.10 -0.72 -6.91
C GLY A 27 -28.47 -0.15 -8.20
N LEU A 28 -27.29 0.46 -8.11
CA LEU A 28 -26.51 0.93 -9.26
C LEU A 28 -25.72 -0.22 -9.89
N GLY A 29 -25.39 -0.08 -11.18
CA GLY A 29 -24.36 -0.93 -11.80
C GLY A 29 -22.98 -0.56 -11.26
N TYR A 30 -22.14 -1.55 -10.98
CA TYR A 30 -20.81 -1.34 -10.40
C TYR A 30 -19.78 -2.34 -10.91
N THR A 31 -18.51 -1.97 -10.84
CA THR A 31 -17.36 -2.87 -10.96
C THR A 31 -16.37 -2.52 -9.86
N ILE A 32 -15.92 -3.51 -9.10
CA ILE A 32 -14.97 -3.32 -7.99
C ILE A 32 -13.58 -3.73 -8.45
N LEU A 33 -12.62 -2.80 -8.36
CA LEU A 33 -11.20 -3.05 -8.61
C LEU A 33 -10.43 -2.97 -7.29
N ARG A 34 -10.08 -4.13 -6.72
CA ARG A 34 -9.27 -4.25 -5.52
C ARG A 34 -7.80 -4.18 -5.92
N ASN A 35 -7.29 -2.97 -5.93
CA ASN A 35 -5.91 -2.71 -6.34
C ASN A 35 -4.93 -3.13 -5.24
N ALA A 36 -3.92 -3.89 -5.61
CA ALA A 36 -2.73 -4.08 -4.79
C ALA A 36 -1.96 -2.76 -4.65
N THR A 37 -0.96 -2.76 -3.77
CA THR A 37 -0.12 -1.58 -3.53
C THR A 37 0.50 -1.07 -4.82
N TYR A 38 0.47 0.26 -5.00
CA TYR A 38 1.04 0.90 -6.17
C TYR A 38 2.56 0.78 -6.18
N ALA A 39 3.13 0.26 -7.27
CA ALA A 39 4.57 0.09 -7.43
C ALA A 39 5.32 1.44 -7.30
N GLU A 40 4.69 2.54 -7.68
CA GLU A 40 5.28 3.88 -7.62
C GLU A 40 5.50 4.39 -6.19
N VAL A 41 4.87 3.80 -5.17
CA VAL A 41 5.12 4.16 -3.75
C VAL A 41 6.58 3.90 -3.36
N PHE A 42 7.19 2.84 -3.90
CA PHE A 42 8.55 2.44 -3.54
C PHE A 42 9.61 3.45 -3.94
N PRO A 43 9.74 3.87 -5.22
CA PRO A 43 10.76 4.85 -5.62
C PRO A 43 10.46 6.28 -5.16
N THR A 44 9.22 6.61 -4.80
CA THR A 44 8.83 7.99 -4.46
C THR A 44 8.89 8.28 -2.97
N ILE A 45 8.14 7.52 -2.18
CA ILE A 45 7.93 7.80 -0.76
C ILE A 45 8.72 6.81 0.10
N ALA A 46 8.54 5.51 -0.15
CA ALA A 46 9.02 4.49 0.79
C ALA A 46 10.55 4.34 0.80
N SER A 47 11.23 4.61 -0.33
CA SER A 47 12.69 4.53 -0.42
C SER A 47 13.42 5.70 0.24
N GLN A 48 12.77 6.86 0.44
CA GLN A 48 13.47 8.08 0.87
C GLN A 48 14.22 7.92 2.20
N PRO A 49 13.63 7.33 3.26
CA PRO A 49 14.36 7.07 4.50
C PRO A 49 15.50 6.07 4.31
N ALA A 50 15.30 5.03 3.49
CA ALA A 50 16.30 4.01 3.22
C ALA A 50 17.50 4.57 2.44
N LEU A 51 17.26 5.44 1.47
CA LEU A 51 18.31 6.12 0.70
C LEU A 51 19.20 7.02 1.58
N ARG A 52 18.64 7.62 2.63
CA ARG A 52 19.41 8.46 3.58
C ARG A 52 20.17 7.65 4.63
N THR A 53 19.60 6.52 5.07
CA THR A 53 20.12 5.76 6.22
C THR A 53 20.87 4.49 5.84
N GLY A 54 20.74 4.04 4.59
CA GLY A 54 21.18 2.71 4.13
C GLY A 54 20.37 1.56 4.72
N LYS A 55 19.22 1.83 5.36
CA LYS A 55 18.42 0.81 6.05
C LYS A 55 16.95 0.91 5.66
N TRP A 56 16.43 -0.18 5.12
CA TRP A 56 15.01 -0.36 4.89
C TRP A 56 14.38 -1.09 6.08
N ILE A 57 13.85 -0.33 7.04
CA ILE A 57 13.28 -0.88 8.28
C ILE A 57 11.79 -1.16 8.09
N GLN A 58 11.33 -2.40 8.34
CA GLN A 58 9.90 -2.70 8.23
C GLN A 58 9.39 -3.85 9.09
N ALA A 59 8.13 -3.76 9.52
CA ALA A 59 7.41 -4.80 10.26
C ALA A 59 6.77 -5.88 9.35
N ALA A 60 7.40 -6.18 8.23
CA ALA A 60 6.84 -7.09 7.23
C ALA A 60 7.39 -8.53 7.33
N GLY A 61 8.46 -8.76 8.10
CA GLY A 61 9.15 -10.05 8.15
C GLY A 61 9.55 -10.51 6.75
N GLU A 62 9.13 -11.72 6.38
CA GLU A 62 9.29 -12.30 5.03
C GLU A 62 7.98 -12.26 4.22
N GLY A 63 7.07 -11.36 4.58
CA GLY A 63 5.82 -11.14 3.86
C GLY A 63 6.07 -10.72 2.41
N LEU A 64 5.23 -11.23 1.50
CA LEU A 64 5.31 -10.95 0.08
C LEU A 64 4.15 -10.09 -0.38
N MET A 65 4.39 -9.29 -1.41
CA MET A 65 3.38 -8.50 -2.09
C MET A 65 3.63 -8.47 -3.59
N ALA A 66 2.58 -8.22 -4.38
CA ALA A 66 2.68 -8.06 -5.83
C ALA A 66 2.27 -6.63 -6.21
N PRO A 67 3.19 -5.64 -6.11
CA PRO A 67 2.89 -4.27 -6.46
C PRO A 67 2.48 -4.15 -7.92
N VAL A 68 1.53 -3.28 -8.20
CA VAL A 68 1.01 -3.04 -9.55
C VAL A 68 1.21 -1.58 -9.94
N SER A 69 1.50 -1.29 -11.20
CA SER A 69 1.65 0.10 -11.63
C SER A 69 0.30 0.81 -11.65
N LYS A 70 0.28 2.11 -11.31
CA LYS A 70 -0.93 2.94 -11.47
C LYS A 70 -1.41 2.97 -12.91
N ARG A 71 -0.48 2.84 -13.88
CA ARG A 71 -0.80 2.77 -15.31
C ARG A 71 -1.64 1.54 -15.64
N ASP A 72 -1.27 0.36 -15.13
CA ASP A 72 -2.00 -0.87 -15.41
C ASP A 72 -3.37 -0.88 -14.74
N ILE A 73 -3.46 -0.36 -13.50
CA ILE A 73 -4.75 -0.14 -12.84
C ILE A 73 -5.64 0.80 -13.65
N ALA A 74 -5.09 1.92 -14.13
CA ALA A 74 -5.85 2.87 -14.94
C ALA A 74 -6.34 2.24 -16.25
N LEU A 75 -5.53 1.36 -16.86
CA LEU A 75 -5.93 0.60 -18.04
C LEU A 75 -7.09 -0.35 -17.71
N CYS A 76 -7.01 -1.11 -16.62
CA CYS A 76 -8.10 -1.98 -16.17
C CYS A 76 -9.40 -1.19 -15.92
N ALA A 77 -9.30 -0.05 -15.24
CA ALA A 77 -10.43 0.84 -14.99
C ALA A 77 -11.05 1.37 -16.30
N ALA A 78 -10.22 1.86 -17.22
CA ALA A 78 -10.67 2.34 -18.52
C ALA A 78 -11.37 1.24 -19.33
N THR A 79 -10.84 0.01 -19.34
CA THR A 79 -11.47 -1.13 -20.00
C THR A 79 -12.84 -1.45 -19.40
N CYS A 80 -12.96 -1.47 -18.07
CA CYS A 80 -14.24 -1.71 -17.41
C CYS A 80 -15.28 -0.64 -17.76
N LEU A 81 -14.87 0.62 -17.79
CA LEU A 81 -15.73 1.76 -18.13
C LEU A 81 -16.17 1.77 -19.61
N MET A 82 -15.32 1.29 -20.52
CA MET A 82 -15.64 1.21 -21.96
C MET A 82 -16.57 0.04 -22.29
N HIS A 83 -16.63 -0.98 -21.44
CA HIS A 83 -17.44 -2.18 -21.63
C HIS A 83 -18.27 -2.53 -20.37
N PRO A 84 -19.09 -1.60 -19.85
CA PRO A 84 -19.71 -1.75 -18.52
C PRO A 84 -20.61 -2.98 -18.42
N ASP A 85 -21.31 -3.36 -19.49
CA ASP A 85 -22.18 -4.55 -19.50
C ASP A 85 -21.41 -5.87 -19.28
N LEU A 86 -20.12 -5.93 -19.67
CA LEU A 86 -19.28 -7.11 -19.47
C LEU A 86 -18.73 -7.21 -18.04
N HIS A 87 -18.73 -6.10 -17.30
CA HIS A 87 -18.05 -5.97 -16.00
C HIS A 87 -19.01 -5.61 -14.86
N ASN A 88 -20.30 -5.47 -15.14
CA ASN A 88 -21.30 -5.17 -14.13
C ASN A 88 -21.39 -6.27 -13.07
N GLY A 89 -21.32 -5.88 -11.79
CA GLY A 89 -21.28 -6.77 -10.64
C GLY A 89 -19.94 -7.43 -10.38
N ALA A 90 -18.94 -7.27 -11.26
CA ALA A 90 -17.66 -7.96 -11.15
C ALA A 90 -16.78 -7.38 -10.03
N THR A 91 -15.96 -8.25 -9.44
CA THR A 91 -14.90 -7.88 -8.49
C THR A 91 -13.59 -8.48 -8.99
N TYR A 92 -12.58 -7.63 -9.19
CA TYR A 92 -11.26 -8.03 -9.65
C TYR A 92 -10.20 -7.71 -8.60
N GLU A 93 -9.36 -8.68 -8.29
CA GLU A 93 -8.12 -8.48 -7.54
C GLU A 93 -7.02 -8.08 -8.55
N ILE A 94 -6.57 -6.83 -8.49
CA ILE A 94 -5.62 -6.27 -9.47
C ILE A 94 -4.22 -6.23 -8.83
N SER A 95 -3.31 -7.08 -9.28
CA SER A 95 -1.95 -7.17 -8.75
C SER A 95 -0.89 -7.12 -9.84
N GLY A 96 0.38 -6.97 -9.43
CA GLY A 96 1.51 -7.26 -10.29
C GLY A 96 1.61 -8.75 -10.62
N THR A 97 2.49 -9.08 -11.56
CA THR A 97 2.73 -10.46 -12.00
C THR A 97 3.72 -11.22 -11.12
N GLU A 98 4.46 -10.51 -10.26
CA GLU A 98 5.55 -11.06 -9.46
C GLU A 98 5.37 -10.72 -7.98
N LEU A 99 5.81 -11.63 -7.12
CA LEU A 99 5.83 -11.43 -5.68
C LEU A 99 7.22 -10.93 -5.25
N PHE A 100 7.22 -9.88 -4.43
CA PHE A 100 8.40 -9.29 -3.84
C PHE A 100 8.27 -9.26 -2.33
N GLY A 101 9.33 -9.65 -1.64
CA GLY A 101 9.55 -9.31 -0.24
C GLY A 101 10.29 -7.97 -0.12
N PHE A 102 10.35 -7.43 1.10
CA PHE A 102 11.12 -6.21 1.34
C PHE A 102 12.64 -6.38 1.16
N ARG A 103 13.15 -7.62 1.21
CA ARG A 103 14.53 -7.94 0.79
C ARG A 103 14.75 -7.64 -0.68
N ASP A 104 13.83 -8.09 -1.53
CA ASP A 104 13.90 -7.87 -2.98
C ASP A 104 13.77 -6.37 -3.29
N ILE A 105 12.82 -5.69 -2.64
CA ILE A 105 12.62 -4.24 -2.79
C ILE A 105 13.88 -3.46 -2.37
N ALA A 106 14.50 -3.83 -1.25
CA ALA A 106 15.75 -3.19 -0.81
C ALA A 106 16.89 -3.43 -1.80
N ALA A 107 17.04 -4.65 -2.32
CA ALA A 107 18.05 -5.00 -3.31
C ALA A 107 17.86 -4.24 -4.63
N ILE A 108 16.63 -4.22 -5.18
CA ILE A 108 16.28 -3.47 -6.39
C ILE A 108 16.55 -1.98 -6.18
N THR A 109 16.14 -1.42 -5.04
CA THR A 109 16.41 -0.01 -4.72
C THR A 109 17.92 0.25 -4.65
N SER A 110 18.67 -0.64 -4.01
CA SER A 110 20.13 -0.52 -3.89
C SER A 110 20.81 -0.49 -5.25
N GLU A 111 20.40 -1.38 -6.16
CA GLU A 111 20.89 -1.45 -7.54
C GLU A 111 20.55 -0.18 -8.33
N VAL A 112 19.27 0.22 -8.34
CA VAL A 112 18.77 1.35 -9.14
C VAL A 112 19.40 2.67 -8.72
N TYR A 113 19.57 2.89 -7.41
CA TYR A 113 20.08 4.16 -6.88
C TYR A 113 21.58 4.14 -6.59
N ASN A 114 22.25 2.99 -6.72
CA ASN A 114 23.66 2.80 -6.39
C ASN A 114 24.00 3.24 -4.95
N VAL A 115 23.14 2.87 -4.01
CA VAL A 115 23.28 3.13 -2.56
C VAL A 115 23.18 1.79 -1.83
N PRO A 116 24.14 1.41 -0.97
CA PRO A 116 24.01 0.18 -0.17
C PRO A 116 22.79 0.28 0.77
N ILE A 117 21.80 -0.61 0.59
CA ILE A 117 20.60 -0.65 1.42
C ILE A 117 20.43 -2.06 2.00
N GLU A 118 20.36 -2.13 3.32
CA GLU A 118 20.06 -3.36 4.07
C GLU A 118 18.58 -3.40 4.46
N TYR A 119 17.89 -4.52 4.22
CA TYR A 119 16.58 -4.75 4.81
C TYR A 119 16.70 -5.19 6.27
N VAL A 120 16.06 -4.44 7.17
CA VAL A 120 16.07 -4.67 8.62
C VAL A 120 14.63 -4.98 9.07
N PRO A 121 14.26 -6.27 9.17
CA PRO A 121 12.95 -6.63 9.70
C PRO A 121 12.88 -6.29 11.19
N VAL A 122 11.78 -5.69 11.62
CA VAL A 122 11.48 -5.39 13.02
C VAL A 122 10.12 -5.97 13.39
N THR A 123 9.83 -6.03 14.69
CA THR A 123 8.48 -6.35 15.17
C THR A 123 7.53 -5.17 14.92
N THR A 124 6.24 -5.46 14.90
CA THR A 124 5.17 -4.45 14.90
C THR A 124 5.34 -3.44 16.04
N GLU A 125 5.68 -3.91 17.24
CA GLU A 125 5.88 -3.08 18.43
C GLU A 125 7.06 -2.11 18.27
N GLU A 126 8.20 -2.60 17.78
CA GLU A 126 9.37 -1.77 17.49
C GLU A 126 9.08 -0.74 16.40
N ARG A 127 8.32 -1.13 15.36
CA ARG A 127 7.98 -0.21 14.27
C ARG A 127 7.08 0.91 14.76
N TYR A 128 6.10 0.59 15.59
CA TYR A 128 5.26 1.58 16.24
C TYR A 128 6.06 2.52 17.17
N ALA A 129 6.97 1.98 17.98
CA ALA A 129 7.82 2.81 18.84
C ALA A 129 8.70 3.79 18.03
N GLN A 130 9.15 3.40 16.84
CA GLN A 130 9.86 4.31 15.93
C GLN A 130 8.97 5.45 15.45
N PHE A 131 7.74 5.14 15.01
CA PHE A 131 6.79 6.16 14.56
C PHE A 131 6.41 7.13 15.70
N ASP A 132 6.19 6.62 16.91
CA ASP A 132 5.94 7.46 18.09
C ASP A 132 7.10 8.41 18.36
N ALA A 133 8.34 7.92 18.29
CA ALA A 133 9.55 8.73 18.49
C ALA A 133 9.73 9.80 17.40
N MET A 134 9.20 9.56 16.20
CA MET A 134 9.17 10.52 15.09
C MET A 134 7.99 11.50 15.19
N GLY A 135 7.06 11.30 16.14
CA GLY A 135 5.84 12.09 16.26
C GLY A 135 4.82 11.81 15.14
N VAL A 136 4.92 10.66 14.48
CA VAL A 136 3.95 10.23 13.46
C VAL A 136 2.65 9.79 14.16
N PRO A 137 1.49 10.39 13.85
CA PRO A 137 0.22 10.03 14.47
C PRO A 137 -0.16 8.54 14.27
N ARG A 138 -0.95 7.98 15.19
CA ARG A 138 -1.51 6.63 15.05
C ARG A 138 -2.57 6.54 13.96
N THR A 139 -3.53 7.46 14.00
CA THR A 139 -4.65 7.55 13.08
C THR A 139 -4.72 8.92 12.38
N TYR A 140 -5.54 9.01 11.34
CA TYR A 140 -5.82 10.25 10.64
C TYR A 140 -6.59 11.25 11.50
N SER A 141 -6.37 12.55 11.26
CA SER A 141 -7.17 13.65 11.79
C SER A 141 -7.20 14.81 10.78
N GLU A 142 -8.24 15.65 10.83
CA GLU A 142 -8.35 16.82 9.94
C GLU A 142 -7.20 17.81 10.08
N SER A 143 -6.61 17.90 11.28
CA SER A 143 -5.47 18.76 11.60
C SER A 143 -4.11 18.07 11.37
N MET A 144 -4.08 16.92 10.71
CA MET A 144 -2.83 16.18 10.49
C MET A 144 -1.97 16.87 9.43
N ASP A 145 -0.81 17.37 9.85
CA ASP A 145 0.21 17.90 8.94
C ASP A 145 0.99 16.77 8.26
N ALA A 146 1.56 17.07 7.08
CA ALA A 146 2.44 16.13 6.40
C ALA A 146 3.77 15.96 7.14
N HIS A 147 4.13 14.71 7.43
CA HIS A 147 5.42 14.34 8.01
C HIS A 147 6.49 14.18 6.90
N PRO A 148 7.75 14.62 7.10
CA PRO A 148 8.79 14.53 6.07
C PRO A 148 9.09 13.10 5.57
N ASP A 149 8.85 12.08 6.41
CA ASP A 149 9.19 10.68 6.10
C ASP A 149 7.98 9.79 5.81
N THR A 150 6.79 10.19 6.26
CA THR A 150 5.57 9.39 6.10
C THR A 150 4.48 10.14 5.35
N HIS A 151 4.75 11.38 4.94
CA HIS A 151 3.80 12.28 4.28
C HIS A 151 2.50 12.36 5.08
N LEU A 152 1.38 12.00 4.47
CA LEU A 152 0.07 11.98 5.10
C LEU A 152 -0.33 10.57 5.51
N TRP A 153 0.60 9.67 5.82
CA TRP A 153 0.27 8.35 6.37
C TRP A 153 0.44 8.33 7.88
N ALA A 154 -0.65 7.89 8.52
CA ALA A 154 -0.64 7.54 9.92
C ALA A 154 -0.02 6.16 10.12
N SER A 155 0.57 5.91 11.28
CA SER A 155 1.34 4.69 11.53
C SER A 155 0.50 3.42 11.52
N ASP A 156 -0.80 3.47 11.85
CA ASP A 156 -1.69 2.30 11.76
C ASP A 156 -1.96 1.83 10.32
N GLU A 157 -1.55 2.61 9.31
CA GLU A 157 -1.63 2.24 7.89
C GLU A 157 -0.30 1.70 7.35
N MET A 158 0.76 1.77 8.16
CA MET A 158 2.13 1.48 7.75
C MET A 158 2.76 0.29 8.50
N VAL A 159 2.04 -0.30 9.45
CA VAL A 159 2.47 -1.45 10.29
C VAL A 159 1.52 -2.62 10.11
#